data_AF-A0A0C4F4Z4-F1
#
_entry.id   AF-A0A0C4F4Z4-F1
#
_cell.length_a   1.000
_cell.length_b   1.000
_cell.length_c   1.000
_cell.angle_alpha   90.00
_cell.angle_beta   90.00
_cell.angle_gamma   90.00
#
_symmetry.space_group_name_H-M   'P 1'
#
loop_
_entity.id
_entity.type
_entity.pdbx_description
1 polymer ?
#
loop_
_entity_poly.entity_id
_entity_poly.type
_entity_poly.pdbx_seq_one_letter_code
_entity_poly.pdbx_strand_id
1 'polypeptide(L)'
;PIPAAPVCHLGGLLQPSELRHRTPYPILTPALIEFPTTTDIKLNTCSITSNLKGIKKQPGTAPPPDLALVPGRNGSGQALDLKEGRPNQIEIAYSNSDKRFYFVIYLVEYFGVYGLMKNLKANRKRGHDQVLQEIIASSGDEDVMTSASEVTLKDPVVFSRIKTPIRSTRCKHLQCFDAEMFYTMMEQTPTWLCPVCNSKLKNDDIAVDEYFESILKAAPSSIDTVVIEADGKWHDEKFEHGTSLKKRASQSVMSVESGASGSRPSGGVGGAHKQGAPSGLHGHPDGSLHQKRKVTVLELESDDNAGENDDDDDDDDDQESSRAQPAKRHKAFGHAADCVIDLTLDDD
;
A
#
# COMPACT_ATOMS: atom_id res chain seq x y z
N PRO A 1 -3.45 -12.97 3.19
CA PRO A 1 -2.07 -12.42 3.07
C PRO A 1 -2.14 -10.90 3.13
N ILE A 2 -1.21 -10.24 3.82
CA ILE A 2 -1.14 -8.78 3.92
C ILE A 2 -0.21 -8.33 2.79
N PRO A 3 -0.59 -7.35 1.97
CA PRO A 3 0.34 -6.66 1.09
C PRO A 3 1.08 -5.69 1.98
N ALA A 4 2.11 -6.23 2.55
CA ALA A 4 2.91 -5.52 3.49
C ALA A 4 3.77 -4.50 2.73
N ALA A 5 4.18 -3.46 3.45
CA ALA A 5 5.53 -2.92 3.32
C ALA A 5 6.51 -4.08 3.05
N PRO A 6 7.57 -3.92 2.25
CA PRO A 6 8.36 -5.05 1.74
C PRO A 6 8.72 -6.03 2.88
N VAL A 7 8.06 -7.20 2.88
CA VAL A 7 8.30 -8.26 3.85
C VAL A 7 9.37 -9.16 3.28
N CYS A 8 10.53 -9.11 3.91
CA CYS A 8 11.64 -10.00 3.63
C CYS A 8 11.31 -11.39 4.19
N HIS A 9 10.96 -12.33 3.32
CA HIS A 9 10.92 -13.74 3.68
C HIS A 9 12.36 -14.27 3.76
N LEU A 10 12.89 -14.46 4.98
CA LEU A 10 14.08 -15.30 5.20
C LEU A 10 13.71 -16.77 4.95
N GLY A 11 13.73 -17.19 3.68
CA GLY A 11 13.61 -18.58 3.26
C GLY A 11 14.95 -19.11 2.77
N GLY A 12 15.82 -19.53 3.68
CA GLY A 12 17.06 -20.22 3.33
C GLY A 12 16.80 -21.61 2.75
N LEU A 13 17.25 -21.86 1.52
CA LEU A 13 17.30 -23.18 0.90
C LEU A 13 18.35 -24.06 1.59
N LEU A 14 17.91 -24.85 2.57
CA LEU A 14 18.70 -25.97 3.09
C LEU A 14 18.37 -27.25 2.31
N GLN A 15 19.41 -28.02 1.98
CA GLN A 15 19.29 -29.27 1.23
C GLN A 15 18.54 -30.36 2.04
N PRO A 16 17.88 -31.34 1.39
CA PRO A 16 16.89 -32.21 2.04
C PRO A 16 17.42 -33.32 2.95
N SER A 17 18.71 -33.40 3.30
CA SER A 17 19.24 -34.56 4.04
C SER A 17 19.29 -34.40 5.57
N GLU A 18 19.02 -33.21 6.13
CA GLU A 18 19.16 -32.93 7.57
C GLU A 18 17.82 -32.57 8.27
N LEU A 19 16.68 -33.04 7.75
CA LEU A 19 15.35 -32.82 8.33
C LEU A 19 14.91 -33.99 9.21
N ARG A 20 15.58 -34.19 10.34
CA ARG A 20 14.99 -34.86 11.50
C ARG A 20 15.22 -33.98 12.72
N HIS A 21 14.11 -33.43 13.24
CA HIS A 21 14.01 -32.47 14.35
C HIS A 21 14.24 -30.99 14.00
N ARG A 22 13.28 -30.39 13.31
CA ARG A 22 13.03 -28.94 13.43
C ARG A 22 11.74 -28.75 14.24
N THR A 23 11.90 -28.20 15.44
CA THR A 23 10.84 -27.47 16.12
C THR A 23 10.25 -26.43 15.16
N PRO A 24 8.93 -26.18 15.17
CA PRO A 24 8.36 -25.15 14.32
C PRO A 24 8.98 -23.82 14.69
N TYR A 25 9.72 -23.20 13.76
CA TYR A 25 10.18 -21.82 13.93
C TYR A 25 8.95 -20.97 14.24
N PRO A 26 8.98 -20.15 15.31
CA PRO A 26 7.89 -19.22 15.55
C PRO A 26 7.71 -18.35 14.30
N ILE A 27 6.46 -18.14 13.89
CA ILE A 27 6.13 -17.22 12.80
C ILE A 27 6.61 -15.84 13.26
N LEU A 28 7.80 -15.44 12.81
CA LEU A 28 8.37 -14.14 13.14
C LEU A 28 7.44 -13.08 12.56
N THR A 29 6.92 -12.20 13.43
CA THR A 29 6.20 -11.01 13.00
C THR A 29 7.13 -10.17 12.13
N PRO A 30 6.69 -9.73 10.93
CA PRO A 30 7.55 -8.92 10.08
C PRO A 30 7.97 -7.62 10.76
N ALA A 31 9.26 -7.29 10.67
CA ALA A 31 9.78 -6.00 11.14
C ALA A 31 9.32 -4.90 10.18
N LEU A 32 8.59 -3.91 10.71
CA LEU A 32 8.15 -2.75 9.94
C LEU A 32 9.30 -1.76 9.76
N ILE A 33 9.35 -1.09 8.60
CA ILE A 33 10.41 -0.11 8.29
C ILE A 33 10.33 1.07 9.26
N GLU A 34 11.46 1.37 9.90
CA GLU A 34 11.62 2.52 10.77
C GLU A 34 13.10 2.90 10.82
N PHE A 35 13.36 4.20 10.92
CA PHE A 35 14.71 4.74 11.07
C PHE A 35 14.85 5.39 12.46
N PRO A 36 16.07 5.43 13.04
CA PRO A 36 16.31 6.20 14.24
C PRO A 36 15.90 7.68 14.08
N THR A 37 15.54 8.33 15.19
CA THR A 37 14.96 9.69 15.16
C THR A 37 15.87 10.70 14.47
N THR A 38 17.16 10.62 14.76
CA THR A 38 18.24 11.36 14.11
C THR A 38 19.07 10.35 13.33
N THR A 39 18.94 10.37 12.01
CA THR A 39 19.68 9.50 11.10
C THR A 39 20.04 10.27 9.85
N ASP A 40 21.32 10.24 9.49
CA ASP A 40 21.86 10.72 8.23
C ASP A 40 22.48 9.53 7.49
N ILE A 41 22.10 9.35 6.23
CA ILE A 41 22.59 8.25 5.40
C ILE A 41 23.26 8.84 4.17
N LYS A 42 24.47 8.38 3.87
CA LYS A 42 25.21 8.76 2.66
C LYS A 42 25.53 7.53 1.83
N LEU A 43 25.42 7.69 0.52
CA LEU A 43 25.91 6.74 -0.48
C LEU A 43 27.08 7.40 -1.22
N ASN A 44 28.26 6.80 -1.15
CA ASN A 44 29.48 7.32 -1.78
C ASN A 44 29.69 8.81 -1.46
N THR A 45 29.63 9.17 -0.17
CA THR A 45 29.70 10.54 0.37
C THR A 45 28.55 11.49 0.00
N CYS A 46 27.58 11.05 -0.81
CA CYS A 46 26.42 11.84 -1.22
C CYS A 46 25.23 11.57 -0.28
N SER A 47 24.69 12.62 0.34
CA SER A 47 23.55 12.48 1.26
C SER A 47 22.27 12.03 0.54
N ILE A 48 21.56 11.12 1.18
CA ILE A 48 20.22 10.70 0.78
C ILE A 48 19.22 11.77 1.24
N THR A 49 18.51 12.39 0.30
CA THR A 49 17.53 13.45 0.59
C THR A 49 16.12 12.91 0.85
N SER A 50 15.91 11.59 0.73
CA SER A 50 14.63 10.95 0.98
C SER A 50 14.16 11.16 2.41
N ASN A 51 12.84 11.31 2.60
CA ASN A 51 12.27 11.44 3.93
C ASN A 51 12.34 10.10 4.68
N LEU A 52 13.33 9.97 5.57
CA LEU A 52 13.48 8.81 6.47
C LEU A 52 12.50 8.85 7.65
N LYS A 53 11.80 9.97 7.84
CA LYS A 53 10.85 10.17 8.95
C LYS A 53 9.44 9.86 8.49
N GLY A 54 8.91 8.75 9.00
CA GLY A 54 7.48 8.45 8.95
C GLY A 54 6.70 9.23 10.00
N ILE A 55 5.49 8.77 10.28
CA ILE A 55 4.69 9.24 11.40
C ILE A 55 5.34 8.79 12.71
N LYS A 56 5.59 9.74 13.62
CA LYS A 56 6.20 9.49 14.92
C LYS A 56 5.46 8.37 15.66
N LYS A 57 6.22 7.40 16.20
CA LYS A 57 5.71 6.20 16.92
C LYS A 57 4.81 5.28 16.07
N GLN A 58 4.85 5.38 14.75
CA GLN A 58 4.15 4.46 13.85
C GLN A 58 5.13 3.80 12.87
N PRO A 59 5.80 2.70 13.28
CA PRO A 59 6.68 1.93 12.40
C PRO A 59 5.93 1.50 11.13
N GLY A 60 6.65 1.47 10.01
CA GLY A 60 6.12 1.12 8.69
C GLY A 60 5.50 2.27 7.91
N THR A 61 5.59 3.51 8.40
CA THR A 61 5.10 4.72 7.71
C THR A 61 6.20 5.55 7.05
N ALA A 62 7.47 5.17 7.23
CA ALA A 62 8.60 5.73 6.50
C ALA A 62 8.84 4.91 5.22
N PRO A 63 8.90 5.52 4.03
CA PRO A 63 9.27 4.80 2.82
C PRO A 63 10.77 4.43 2.85
N PRO A 64 11.17 3.29 2.24
CA PRO A 64 12.58 2.98 2.07
C PRO A 64 13.24 3.95 1.07
N PRO A 65 14.48 4.41 1.31
CA PRO A 65 15.22 5.20 0.34
C PRO A 65 15.54 4.41 -0.92
N ASP A 66 15.40 5.06 -2.08
CA ASP A 66 15.86 4.51 -3.35
C ASP A 66 17.31 4.94 -3.61
N LEU A 67 18.25 4.02 -3.41
CA LEU A 67 19.68 4.24 -3.64
C LEU A 67 20.01 4.57 -5.10
N ALA A 68 19.19 4.12 -6.05
CA ALA A 68 19.40 4.41 -7.48
C ALA A 68 19.07 5.87 -7.82
N LEU A 69 18.27 6.56 -7.00
CA LEU A 69 17.86 7.95 -7.23
C LEU A 69 18.73 8.98 -6.49
N VAL A 70 19.73 8.53 -5.72
CA VAL A 70 20.61 9.44 -4.98
C VAL A 70 21.46 10.24 -5.97
N PRO A 71 21.38 11.58 -5.95
CA PRO A 71 22.17 12.41 -6.85
C PRO A 71 23.65 12.31 -6.51
N GLY A 72 24.49 12.25 -7.54
CA GLY A 72 25.94 12.27 -7.37
C GLY A 72 26.45 13.65 -6.91
N ARG A 73 27.76 13.74 -6.72
CA ARG A 73 28.42 14.94 -6.18
C ARG A 73 28.05 16.18 -7.00
N ASN A 74 27.68 17.26 -6.32
CA ASN A 74 27.20 18.53 -6.92
C ASN A 74 25.97 18.37 -7.84
N GLY A 75 25.15 17.32 -7.65
CA GLY A 75 23.97 17.05 -8.49
C GLY A 75 24.29 16.43 -9.86
N SER A 76 25.53 16.01 -10.08
CA SER A 76 25.95 15.39 -11.34
C SER A 76 25.80 13.87 -11.29
N GLY A 77 25.00 13.31 -12.21
CA GLY A 77 24.77 11.87 -12.31
C GLY A 77 24.13 11.26 -11.06
N GLN A 78 24.31 9.94 -10.90
CA GLN A 78 23.88 9.19 -9.72
C GLN A 78 25.07 8.91 -8.81
N ALA A 79 24.82 8.85 -7.50
CA ALA A 79 25.85 8.50 -6.51
C ALA A 79 26.24 7.03 -6.61
N LEU A 80 25.29 6.14 -6.96
CA LEU A 80 25.53 4.71 -7.12
C LEU A 80 26.49 4.43 -8.28
N ASP A 81 27.65 3.82 -8.01
CA ASP A 81 28.60 3.40 -9.06
C ASP A 81 28.31 1.94 -9.45
N LEU A 82 27.83 1.75 -10.67
CA LEU A 82 27.52 0.43 -11.24
C LEU A 82 28.69 -0.20 -11.99
N LYS A 83 29.86 0.46 -12.03
CA LYS A 83 31.02 -0.08 -12.72
C LYS A 83 31.63 -1.24 -11.95
N GLU A 84 31.97 -2.28 -12.68
CA GLU A 84 32.62 -3.47 -12.13
C GLU A 84 33.94 -3.12 -11.42
N GLY A 85 34.16 -3.76 -10.27
CA GLY A 85 35.36 -3.55 -9.44
C GLY A 85 35.38 -2.28 -8.60
N ARG A 86 34.33 -1.45 -8.62
CA ARG A 86 34.21 -0.28 -7.75
C ARG A 86 33.22 -0.53 -6.60
N PRO A 87 33.69 -0.54 -5.34
CA PRO A 87 32.79 -0.71 -4.21
C PRO A 87 31.91 0.52 -4.02
N ASN A 88 30.67 0.29 -3.59
CA ASN A 88 29.80 1.35 -3.09
C ASN A 88 29.89 1.35 -1.56
N GLN A 89 29.97 2.54 -0.97
CA GLN A 89 30.05 2.74 0.46
C GLN A 89 28.78 3.40 0.99
N ILE A 90 28.19 2.80 2.02
CA ILE A 90 27.06 3.36 2.76
C ILE A 90 27.56 3.78 4.13
N GLU A 91 27.38 5.05 4.47
CA GLU A 91 27.69 5.59 5.80
C GLU A 91 26.39 5.96 6.48
N ILE A 92 26.22 5.52 7.73
CA ILE A 92 25.02 5.78 8.54
C ILE A 92 25.47 6.42 9.84
N ALA A 93 25.11 7.69 10.03
CA ALA A 93 25.28 8.38 11.29
C ALA A 93 23.93 8.45 12.00
N TYR A 94 23.86 8.03 13.27
CA TYR A 94 22.64 8.03 14.06
C TYR A 94 22.90 8.46 15.50
N SER A 95 21.86 8.92 16.20
CA SER A 95 21.93 9.22 17.63
C SER A 95 20.58 9.01 18.31
N ASN A 96 20.55 9.05 19.65
CA ASN A 96 19.32 8.99 20.46
C ASN A 96 18.42 7.79 20.13
N SER A 97 19.02 6.61 19.99
CA SER A 97 18.29 5.37 19.70
C SER A 97 17.96 4.64 21.00
N ASP A 98 16.67 4.41 21.26
CA ASP A 98 16.16 3.66 22.42
C ASP A 98 16.01 2.15 22.13
N LYS A 99 16.33 1.71 20.91
CA LYS A 99 16.26 0.32 20.46
C LYS A 99 17.35 -0.01 19.45
N ARG A 100 17.51 -1.29 19.15
CA ARG A 100 18.42 -1.78 18.09
C ARG A 100 17.76 -1.65 16.74
N PHE A 101 18.52 -1.18 15.76
CA PHE A 101 18.12 -1.09 14.36
C PHE A 101 19.00 -2.02 13.52
N TYR A 102 18.41 -2.57 12.47
CA TYR A 102 19.11 -3.37 11.47
C TYR A 102 18.87 -2.75 10.11
N PHE A 103 19.93 -2.49 9.37
CA PHE A 103 19.87 -1.95 8.02
C PHE A 103 20.07 -3.07 7.02
N VAL A 104 19.21 -3.12 6.00
CA VAL A 104 19.30 -4.11 4.94
C VAL A 104 19.06 -3.45 3.60
N ILE A 105 19.88 -3.81 2.61
CA ILE A 105 19.77 -3.31 1.25
C ILE A 105 19.19 -4.42 0.38
N TYR A 106 18.11 -4.11 -0.33
CA TYR A 106 17.46 -5.06 -1.24
C TYR A 106 17.43 -4.51 -2.66
N LEU A 107 17.65 -5.41 -3.62
CA LEU A 107 17.22 -5.20 -4.99
C LEU A 107 15.76 -5.62 -5.09
N VAL A 108 14.89 -4.69 -5.49
CA VAL A 108 13.44 -4.90 -5.53
C VAL A 108 12.87 -4.65 -6.92
N GLU A 109 11.74 -5.29 -7.22
CA GLU A 109 10.86 -4.87 -8.31
C GLU A 109 9.91 -3.79 -7.79
N TYR A 110 9.94 -2.62 -8.42
CA TYR A 110 9.12 -1.48 -8.01
C TYR A 110 7.83 -1.39 -8.82
N PHE A 111 6.70 -1.32 -8.11
CA PHE A 111 5.38 -1.10 -8.68
C PHE A 111 4.87 0.26 -8.26
N GLY A 112 5.01 1.26 -9.13
CA GLY A 112 4.43 2.58 -8.92
C GLY A 112 2.90 2.58 -9.00
N VAL A 113 2.29 3.72 -8.69
CA VAL A 113 0.83 3.94 -8.66
C VAL A 113 0.12 3.37 -9.90
N TYR A 114 0.60 3.71 -11.10
CA TYR A 114 0.02 3.22 -12.36
C TYR A 114 0.11 1.70 -12.52
N GLY A 115 1.22 1.09 -12.09
CA GLY A 115 1.39 -0.36 -12.13
C GLY A 115 0.40 -1.07 -11.19
N LEU A 116 0.24 -0.55 -9.98
CA LEU A 116 -0.74 -1.05 -9.01
C LEU A 116 -2.18 -0.89 -9.51
N MET A 117 -2.54 0.26 -10.08
CA MET A 117 -3.86 0.49 -10.65
C MET A 117 -4.15 -0.44 -11.84
N LYS A 118 -3.16 -0.67 -12.70
CA LYS A 118 -3.30 -1.60 -13.83
C LYS A 118 -3.57 -3.02 -13.33
N ASN A 119 -2.81 -3.49 -12.35
CA ASN A 119 -3.02 -4.81 -11.74
C ASN A 119 -4.38 -4.90 -11.04
N LEU A 120 -4.77 -3.87 -10.29
CA LEU A 120 -6.06 -3.77 -9.61
C LEU A 120 -7.23 -3.92 -10.62
N LYS A 121 -7.23 -3.11 -11.68
CA LYS A 121 -8.29 -3.14 -12.71
C LYS A 121 -8.37 -4.48 -13.44
N ALA A 122 -7.25 -5.17 -13.61
CA ALA A 122 -7.20 -6.45 -14.29
C ALA A 122 -7.68 -7.61 -13.41
N ASN A 123 -7.33 -7.60 -12.11
CA ASN A 123 -7.38 -8.81 -11.28
C ASN A 123 -8.31 -8.72 -10.07
N ARG A 124 -8.74 -7.52 -9.65
CA ARG A 124 -9.43 -7.32 -8.37
C ARG A 124 -10.67 -6.43 -8.54
N LYS A 125 -11.83 -7.08 -8.65
CA LYS A 125 -13.11 -6.42 -8.83
C LYS A 125 -14.17 -7.00 -7.91
N ARG A 126 -15.10 -6.15 -7.50
CA ARG A 126 -16.35 -6.52 -6.86
C ARG A 126 -17.43 -6.37 -7.90
N GLY A 127 -18.02 -7.50 -8.30
CA GLY A 127 -18.99 -7.53 -9.38
C GLY A 127 -20.22 -6.68 -9.04
N HIS A 128 -20.81 -6.05 -10.05
CA HIS A 128 -22.03 -5.25 -9.88
C HIS A 128 -23.11 -6.02 -9.09
N ASP A 129 -23.44 -7.23 -9.55
CA ASP A 129 -24.50 -8.05 -8.94
C ASP A 129 -24.13 -8.57 -7.55
N GLN A 130 -22.84 -8.80 -7.30
CA GLN A 130 -22.34 -9.16 -5.97
C GLN A 130 -22.60 -8.02 -4.97
N VAL A 131 -22.23 -6.79 -5.34
CA VAL A 131 -22.45 -5.61 -4.48
C VAL A 131 -23.94 -5.37 -4.27
N LEU A 132 -24.76 -5.53 -5.31
CA LEU A 132 -26.21 -5.41 -5.22
C LEU A 132 -26.82 -6.42 -4.24
N GLN A 133 -26.40 -7.69 -4.32
CA GLN A 133 -26.84 -8.73 -3.39
C GLN A 133 -26.43 -8.43 -1.95
N GLU A 134 -25.23 -7.90 -1.72
CA GLU A 134 -24.79 -7.50 -0.37
C GLU A 134 -25.63 -6.35 0.20
N ILE A 135 -25.96 -5.34 -0.62
CA ILE A 135 -26.85 -4.25 -0.22
C ILE A 135 -28.22 -4.82 0.21
N ILE A 136 -28.83 -5.67 -0.63
CA ILE A 136 -30.13 -6.28 -0.36
C ILE A 136 -30.08 -7.21 0.87
N ALA A 137 -29.01 -7.98 1.03
CA ALA A 137 -28.86 -8.87 2.18
C ALA A 137 -28.75 -8.06 3.48
N SER A 138 -28.00 -6.96 3.48
CA SER A 138 -27.86 -6.08 4.66
C SER A 138 -29.13 -5.33 5.05
N SER A 139 -30.14 -5.23 4.17
CA SER A 139 -31.43 -4.61 4.47
C SER A 139 -32.48 -5.61 4.97
N GLY A 140 -32.21 -6.92 4.87
CA GLY A 140 -33.11 -8.01 5.28
C GLY A 140 -32.90 -8.55 6.70
N ASP A 141 -31.87 -8.12 7.44
CA ASP A 141 -31.68 -8.51 8.84
C ASP A 141 -32.71 -7.78 9.74
N GLU A 142 -33.67 -8.53 10.27
CA GLU A 142 -34.97 -8.11 10.83
C GLU A 142 -34.98 -7.17 12.06
N ASP A 143 -33.84 -6.61 12.50
CA ASP A 143 -33.78 -5.65 13.62
C ASP A 143 -33.22 -4.27 13.24
N VAL A 144 -32.80 -4.06 11.99
CA VAL A 144 -32.33 -2.76 11.49
C VAL A 144 -32.98 -2.49 10.14
N MET A 145 -34.02 -1.66 10.13
CA MET A 145 -34.54 -1.08 8.91
C MET A 145 -33.45 -0.17 8.31
N THR A 146 -32.53 -0.74 7.53
CA THR A 146 -31.45 0.02 6.90
C THR A 146 -32.09 0.95 5.87
N SER A 147 -32.24 2.21 6.29
CA SER A 147 -32.66 3.35 5.49
C SER A 147 -31.72 3.51 4.29
N ALA A 148 -32.23 4.15 3.24
CA ALA A 148 -31.43 4.54 2.09
C ALA A 148 -30.09 5.18 2.50
N SER A 149 -29.01 4.85 1.78
CA SER A 149 -27.66 5.34 2.02
C SER A 149 -27.32 6.46 1.06
N GLU A 150 -27.08 7.66 1.58
CA GLU A 150 -26.54 8.77 0.81
C GLU A 150 -25.02 8.61 0.64
N VAL A 151 -24.53 8.70 -0.59
CA VAL A 151 -23.10 8.60 -0.92
C VAL A 151 -22.69 9.72 -1.86
N THR A 152 -21.47 10.23 -1.72
CA THR A 152 -20.89 11.20 -2.63
C THR A 152 -20.09 10.53 -3.74
N LEU A 153 -20.21 11.02 -4.97
CA LEU A 153 -19.42 10.64 -6.14
C LEU A 153 -18.04 11.32 -6.17
N LYS A 154 -17.74 12.15 -5.17
CA LYS A 154 -16.43 12.78 -4.96
C LYS A 154 -15.55 11.95 -4.03
N ASP A 155 -14.25 12.00 -4.26
CA ASP A 155 -13.26 11.38 -3.41
C ASP A 155 -13.22 12.09 -2.05
N PRO A 156 -13.23 11.36 -0.92
CA PRO A 156 -13.27 11.95 0.42
C PRO A 156 -12.01 12.72 0.81
N VAL A 157 -10.90 12.56 0.06
CA VAL A 157 -9.63 13.23 0.35
C VAL A 157 -9.42 14.44 -0.55
N VAL A 158 -9.54 14.26 -1.87
CA VAL A 158 -9.23 15.32 -2.83
C VAL A 158 -10.45 16.10 -3.30
N PHE A 159 -11.66 15.71 -2.88
CA PHE A 159 -12.94 16.35 -3.20
C PHE A 159 -13.24 16.50 -4.71
N SER A 160 -12.54 15.71 -5.53
CA SER A 160 -12.74 15.63 -6.98
C SER A 160 -13.56 14.39 -7.34
N ARG A 161 -14.23 14.38 -8.50
CA ARG A 161 -15.05 13.24 -8.92
C ARG A 161 -14.17 11.99 -9.05
N ILE A 162 -14.62 10.90 -8.40
CA ILE A 162 -13.93 9.60 -8.45
C ILE A 162 -13.86 9.11 -9.90
N LYS A 163 -12.68 8.67 -10.33
CA LYS A 163 -12.46 8.09 -11.66
C LYS A 163 -12.41 6.56 -11.61
N THR A 164 -11.72 6.01 -10.61
CA THR A 164 -11.66 4.56 -10.39
C THR A 164 -12.14 4.26 -8.98
N PRO A 165 -13.43 3.91 -8.79
CA PRO A 165 -13.99 3.70 -7.46
C PRO A 165 -13.44 2.42 -6.85
N ILE A 166 -12.80 2.56 -5.71
CA ILE A 166 -12.29 1.43 -4.94
C ILE A 166 -12.79 1.49 -3.50
N ARG A 167 -12.89 0.31 -2.91
CA ARG A 167 -12.97 0.12 -1.46
C ARG A 167 -12.46 -1.26 -1.10
N SER A 168 -12.20 -1.49 0.18
CA SER A 168 -11.86 -2.83 0.65
C SER A 168 -13.10 -3.71 0.67
N THR A 169 -12.93 -5.00 0.37
CA THR A 169 -13.94 -6.04 0.56
C THR A 169 -14.35 -6.20 2.03
N ARG A 170 -13.56 -5.66 2.98
CA ARG A 170 -13.87 -5.63 4.41
C ARG A 170 -14.62 -4.36 4.85
N CYS A 171 -14.77 -3.37 3.98
CA CYS A 171 -15.48 -2.14 4.30
C CYS A 171 -17.00 -2.40 4.35
N LYS A 172 -17.65 -1.98 5.44
CA LYS A 172 -19.11 -2.07 5.61
C LYS A 172 -19.89 -0.89 5.01
N HIS A 173 -19.19 0.16 4.58
CA HIS A 173 -19.79 1.33 3.94
C HIS A 173 -19.85 1.17 2.41
N LEU A 174 -20.79 1.87 1.78
CA LEU A 174 -20.93 1.93 0.32
C LEU A 174 -20.06 3.02 -0.34
N GLN A 175 -19.70 4.06 0.42
CA GLN A 175 -18.84 5.14 -0.07
C GLN A 175 -17.50 4.60 -0.60
N CYS A 176 -17.19 4.87 -1.87
CA CYS A 176 -15.90 4.55 -2.47
C CYS A 176 -14.93 5.75 -2.38
N PHE A 177 -13.67 5.49 -2.67
CA PHE A 177 -12.62 6.49 -2.83
C PHE A 177 -11.84 6.20 -4.12
N ASP A 178 -11.07 7.18 -4.61
CA ASP A 178 -10.35 7.07 -5.87
C ASP A 178 -9.03 6.30 -5.74
N ALA A 179 -8.80 5.37 -6.65
CA ALA A 179 -7.62 4.51 -6.64
C ALA A 179 -6.30 5.27 -6.81
N GLU A 180 -6.24 6.23 -7.74
CA GLU A 180 -5.02 6.97 -8.04
C GLU A 180 -4.63 7.82 -6.83
N MET A 181 -5.60 8.51 -6.26
CA MET A 181 -5.41 9.38 -5.11
C MET A 181 -4.99 8.56 -3.89
N PHE A 182 -5.66 7.42 -3.64
CA PHE A 182 -5.31 6.54 -2.54
C PHE A 182 -3.88 5.99 -2.65
N TYR A 183 -3.50 5.42 -3.79
CA TYR A 183 -2.15 4.86 -3.95
C TYR A 183 -1.06 5.94 -3.90
N THR A 184 -1.32 7.13 -4.44
CA THR A 184 -0.38 8.26 -4.34
C THR A 184 -0.12 8.65 -2.88
N MET A 185 -1.16 8.71 -2.04
CA MET A 185 -0.97 8.96 -0.61
C MET A 185 -0.21 7.83 0.08
N MET A 186 -0.50 6.57 -0.25
CA MET A 186 0.19 5.43 0.37
C MET A 186 1.66 5.35 -0.02
N GLU A 187 2.02 5.82 -1.22
CA GLU A 187 3.41 5.93 -1.67
C GLU A 187 4.18 6.99 -0.85
N GLN A 188 3.53 8.11 -0.51
CA GLN A 188 4.13 9.16 0.31
C GLN A 188 4.21 8.78 1.79
N THR A 189 3.13 8.22 2.34
CA THR A 189 3.03 7.83 3.76
C THR A 189 2.12 6.61 3.88
N PRO A 190 2.68 5.38 3.94
CA PRO A 190 1.92 4.13 3.91
C PRO A 190 1.17 3.83 5.21
N THR A 191 0.16 4.62 5.54
CA THR A 191 -0.72 4.39 6.70
C THR A 191 -1.65 3.20 6.48
N TRP A 192 -2.04 2.93 5.23
CA TRP A 192 -2.98 1.88 4.83
C TRP A 192 -4.28 1.94 5.64
N LEU A 193 -4.83 3.13 5.84
CA LEU A 193 -6.11 3.34 6.52
C LEU A 193 -7.18 3.70 5.50
N CYS A 194 -8.38 3.18 5.67
CA CYS A 194 -9.52 3.55 4.83
C CYS A 194 -9.89 5.03 5.09
N PRO A 195 -9.99 5.89 4.05
CA PRO A 195 -10.33 7.29 4.25
C PRO A 195 -11.79 7.51 4.69
N VAL A 196 -12.64 6.48 4.64
CA VAL A 196 -14.05 6.57 5.04
C VAL A 196 -14.27 6.05 6.46
N CYS A 197 -13.81 4.82 6.76
CA CYS A 197 -14.08 4.17 8.06
C CYS A 197 -12.84 3.99 8.95
N ASN A 198 -11.68 4.49 8.53
CA ASN A 198 -10.41 4.40 9.24
C ASN A 198 -9.94 2.95 9.56
N SER A 199 -10.55 1.94 8.93
CA SER A 199 -10.14 0.55 9.09
C SER A 199 -8.81 0.28 8.40
N LYS A 200 -7.97 -0.57 9.01
CA LYS A 200 -6.70 -0.99 8.42
C LYS A 200 -6.96 -1.79 7.13
N LEU A 201 -6.33 -1.34 6.05
CA LEU A 201 -6.45 -1.92 4.73
C LEU A 201 -5.27 -2.81 4.38
N LYS A 202 -5.57 -3.77 3.51
CA LYS A 202 -4.64 -4.60 2.78
C LYS A 202 -4.91 -4.33 1.30
N ASN A 203 -3.94 -3.87 0.51
CA ASN A 203 -3.99 -3.86 -0.97
C ASN A 203 -4.73 -5.07 -1.59
N ASP A 204 -4.53 -6.30 -1.11
CA ASP A 204 -5.18 -7.52 -1.62
C ASP A 204 -6.68 -7.54 -1.39
N ASP A 205 -7.15 -6.87 -0.33
CA ASP A 205 -8.56 -6.72 -0.04
C ASP A 205 -9.17 -5.52 -0.79
N ILE A 206 -8.36 -4.64 -1.41
CA ILE A 206 -8.83 -3.49 -2.20
C ILE A 206 -9.25 -3.98 -3.59
N ALA A 207 -10.46 -3.61 -3.99
CA ALA A 207 -11.02 -3.98 -5.28
C ALA A 207 -11.81 -2.81 -5.89
N VAL A 208 -11.93 -2.82 -7.22
CA VAL A 208 -12.80 -1.88 -7.95
C VAL A 208 -14.25 -2.26 -7.68
N ASP A 209 -15.07 -1.29 -7.29
CA ASP A 209 -16.51 -1.49 -7.07
C ASP A 209 -17.28 -1.23 -8.38
N GLU A 210 -17.70 -2.29 -9.07
CA GLU A 210 -18.37 -2.15 -10.37
C GLU A 210 -19.80 -1.59 -10.25
N TYR A 211 -20.44 -1.70 -9.07
CA TYR A 211 -21.72 -1.06 -8.82
C TYR A 211 -21.56 0.46 -8.70
N PHE A 212 -20.60 0.92 -7.90
CA PHE A 212 -20.31 2.36 -7.81
C PHE A 212 -19.81 2.92 -9.15
N GLU A 213 -19.03 2.13 -9.90
CA GLU A 213 -18.59 2.50 -11.26
C GLU A 213 -19.77 2.66 -12.23
N SER A 214 -20.82 1.83 -12.12
CA SER A 214 -22.02 1.96 -12.95
C SER A 214 -22.76 3.28 -12.66
N ILE A 215 -22.85 3.67 -11.39
CA ILE A 215 -23.42 4.96 -10.98
C ILE A 215 -22.60 6.12 -11.55
N LEU A 216 -21.26 6.07 -11.42
CA LEU A 216 -20.39 7.13 -11.94
C LEU A 216 -20.54 7.35 -13.45
N LYS A 217 -20.76 6.26 -14.21
CA LYS A 217 -20.98 6.29 -15.67
C LYS A 217 -22.36 6.83 -16.05
N ALA A 218 -23.39 6.55 -15.24
CA ALA A 218 -24.77 6.93 -15.53
C ALA A 218 -25.13 8.34 -15.01
N ALA A 219 -24.53 8.78 -13.90
CA ALA A 219 -24.75 10.10 -13.33
C ALA A 219 -23.96 11.17 -14.12
N PRO A 220 -24.60 12.30 -14.51
CA PRO A 220 -23.90 13.46 -15.06
C PRO A 220 -22.79 13.99 -14.15
N SER A 221 -21.84 14.72 -14.73
CA SER A 221 -20.72 15.33 -14.00
C SER A 221 -21.15 16.40 -12.99
N SER A 222 -22.34 17.00 -13.16
CA SER A 222 -22.92 17.99 -12.24
C SER A 222 -23.51 17.39 -10.97
N ILE A 223 -23.67 16.06 -10.90
CA ILE A 223 -24.22 15.36 -9.73
C ILE A 223 -23.07 14.87 -8.88
N ASP A 224 -23.02 15.34 -7.63
CA ASP A 224 -21.97 14.98 -6.67
C ASP A 224 -22.42 13.97 -5.63
N THR A 225 -23.73 13.75 -5.48
CA THR A 225 -24.31 12.91 -4.43
C THR A 225 -25.50 12.13 -4.99
N VAL A 226 -25.65 10.89 -4.54
CA VAL A 226 -26.77 10.02 -4.87
C VAL A 226 -27.26 9.30 -3.62
N VAL A 227 -28.51 8.87 -3.64
CA VAL A 227 -29.12 8.03 -2.61
C VAL A 227 -29.27 6.63 -3.15
N ILE A 228 -28.77 5.64 -2.41
CA ILE A 228 -28.88 4.21 -2.71
C ILE A 228 -29.93 3.61 -1.78
N GLU A 229 -31.01 3.10 -2.37
CA GLU A 229 -32.14 2.48 -1.68
C GLU A 229 -31.81 1.06 -1.20
N ALA A 230 -32.66 0.53 -0.30
CA ALA A 230 -32.50 -0.82 0.26
C ALA A 230 -32.59 -1.95 -0.78
N ASP A 231 -33.24 -1.70 -1.93
CA ASP A 231 -33.28 -2.61 -3.07
C ASP A 231 -32.08 -2.43 -4.02
N GLY A 232 -31.14 -1.56 -3.65
CA GLY A 232 -29.93 -1.20 -4.39
C GLY A 232 -30.19 -0.39 -5.65
N LYS A 233 -31.42 0.10 -5.88
CA LYS A 233 -31.64 1.18 -6.85
C LYS A 233 -31.07 2.47 -6.28
N TRP A 234 -30.72 3.39 -7.17
CA TRP A 234 -30.20 4.68 -6.76
C TRP A 234 -30.91 5.82 -7.47
N HIS A 235 -30.85 7.02 -6.92
CA HIS A 235 -31.34 8.23 -7.57
C HIS A 235 -30.56 9.47 -7.11
N ASP A 236 -30.61 10.54 -7.91
CA ASP A 236 -30.21 11.87 -7.46
C ASP A 236 -31.29 12.52 -6.60
N GLU A 237 -30.98 13.64 -5.95
CA GLU A 237 -31.92 14.34 -5.04
C GLU A 237 -33.29 14.61 -5.69
N LYS A 238 -33.30 14.89 -7.00
CA LYS A 238 -34.51 15.25 -7.75
C LYS A 238 -35.25 14.05 -8.36
N PHE A 239 -34.71 12.84 -8.28
CA PHE A 239 -35.19 11.65 -8.99
C PHE A 239 -35.25 11.86 -10.52
N GLU A 240 -34.38 12.72 -11.06
CA GLU A 240 -34.22 12.94 -12.50
C GLU A 240 -33.26 11.92 -13.11
N HIS A 241 -32.27 11.48 -12.34
CA HIS A 241 -31.28 10.48 -12.72
C HIS A 241 -31.32 9.30 -11.76
N GLY A 242 -31.01 8.11 -12.29
CA GLY A 242 -30.90 6.89 -11.51
C GLY A 242 -31.89 5.82 -11.95
N THR A 243 -31.95 4.77 -11.14
CA THR A 243 -32.76 3.58 -11.36
C THR A 243 -33.99 3.51 -10.45
N SER A 244 -34.04 4.31 -9.38
CA SER A 244 -35.20 4.43 -8.50
C SER A 244 -36.19 5.46 -9.04
N LEU A 245 -37.48 5.13 -8.98
CA LEU A 245 -38.56 6.06 -9.35
C LEU A 245 -39.11 6.74 -8.10
N LYS A 246 -39.39 8.04 -8.19
CA LYS A 246 -40.08 8.77 -7.13
C LYS A 246 -41.41 8.07 -6.83
N LYS A 247 -41.54 7.46 -5.65
CA LYS A 247 -42.84 6.96 -5.16
C LYS A 247 -43.78 8.16 -5.13
N ARG A 248 -44.77 8.16 -6.02
CA ARG A 248 -45.89 9.10 -5.90
C ARG A 248 -46.52 8.80 -4.54
N ALA A 249 -46.52 9.77 -3.64
CA ALA A 249 -47.33 9.69 -2.44
C ALA A 249 -48.74 9.36 -2.90
N SER A 250 -49.20 8.15 -2.60
CA SER A 250 -50.57 7.77 -2.82
C SER A 250 -51.40 8.77 -2.04
N GLN A 251 -52.05 9.71 -2.75
CA GLN A 251 -53.20 10.41 -2.21
C GLN A 251 -54.12 9.31 -1.68
N SER A 252 -54.28 9.32 -0.36
CA SER A 252 -55.28 8.55 0.36
C SER A 252 -56.64 8.82 -0.27
N VAL A 253 -57.10 7.93 -1.14
CA VAL A 253 -58.48 7.86 -1.61
C VAL A 253 -59.25 7.01 -0.60
N MET A 254 -59.97 7.71 0.28
CA MET A 254 -61.02 7.13 1.11
C MET A 254 -62.22 6.75 0.24
N SER A 255 -62.61 5.47 0.32
CA SER A 255 -63.97 4.90 0.12
C SER A 255 -64.56 4.95 -1.31
N VAL A 256 -65.29 3.96 -1.84
CA VAL A 256 -66.30 3.04 -1.28
C VAL A 256 -66.41 1.75 -2.11
N GLU A 257 -66.87 0.67 -1.48
CA GLU A 257 -67.26 -0.62 -2.09
C GLU A 257 -68.45 -0.51 -3.06
N SER A 258 -68.51 -1.40 -4.06
CA SER A 258 -69.62 -2.38 -4.23
C SER A 258 -69.56 -3.12 -5.57
N GLY A 259 -69.67 -4.45 -5.53
CA GLY A 259 -70.57 -5.17 -6.45
C GLY A 259 -70.00 -6.12 -7.51
N ALA A 260 -70.19 -7.42 -7.23
CA ALA A 260 -70.64 -8.48 -8.16
C ALA A 260 -69.64 -9.27 -9.04
N SER A 261 -69.46 -10.53 -8.60
CA SER A 261 -69.57 -11.81 -9.34
C SER A 261 -68.86 -12.04 -10.68
N GLY A 262 -68.16 -13.18 -10.75
CA GLY A 262 -68.34 -14.11 -11.88
C GLY A 262 -67.08 -14.74 -12.49
N SER A 263 -66.91 -16.04 -12.21
CA SER A 263 -66.56 -17.08 -13.19
C SER A 263 -65.09 -17.37 -13.55
N ARG A 264 -64.65 -18.54 -13.06
CA ARG A 264 -63.67 -19.49 -13.64
C ARG A 264 -64.11 -19.99 -15.03
N PRO A 265 -63.20 -20.47 -15.92
CA PRO A 265 -62.65 -21.84 -15.91
C PRO A 265 -61.12 -21.88 -16.24
N SER A 266 -60.28 -22.80 -15.73
CA SER A 266 -60.09 -24.25 -15.96
C SER A 266 -59.61 -24.66 -17.37
N GLY A 267 -58.40 -25.23 -17.44
CA GLY A 267 -57.84 -26.05 -18.54
C GLY A 267 -56.48 -25.52 -19.03
N GLY A 268 -55.38 -26.26 -19.19
CA GLY A 268 -55.09 -27.67 -19.00
C GLY A 268 -53.80 -28.04 -19.76
N VAL A 269 -52.93 -28.85 -19.11
CA VAL A 269 -52.08 -29.94 -19.63
C VAL A 269 -50.82 -29.68 -20.50
N GLY A 270 -49.70 -30.28 -20.04
CA GLY A 270 -48.62 -30.92 -20.83
C GLY A 270 -47.38 -30.06 -21.08
N GLY A 271 -46.12 -30.51 -20.96
CA GLY A 271 -45.51 -31.81 -20.65
C GLY A 271 -44.04 -31.81 -21.12
N ALA A 272 -43.18 -32.51 -20.36
CA ALA A 272 -41.93 -33.19 -20.76
C ALA A 272 -40.61 -32.42 -21.13
N HIS A 273 -39.62 -32.57 -20.24
CA HIS A 273 -38.29 -33.18 -20.41
C HIS A 273 -37.42 -32.95 -21.68
N LYS A 274 -36.15 -32.54 -21.45
CA LYS A 274 -34.86 -33.22 -21.80
C LYS A 274 -33.70 -32.24 -21.50
N GLN A 275 -32.87 -32.43 -20.46
CA GLN A 275 -31.64 -33.26 -20.38
C GLN A 275 -30.74 -33.24 -21.63
N GLY A 276 -29.49 -32.81 -21.42
CA GLY A 276 -28.37 -32.98 -22.36
C GLY A 276 -27.09 -32.24 -21.95
N ALA A 277 -26.31 -32.83 -21.04
CA ALA A 277 -24.83 -32.73 -21.03
C ALA A 277 -24.28 -34.03 -21.66
N PRO A 278 -23.07 -34.07 -22.26
CA PRO A 278 -21.82 -34.30 -21.51
C PRO A 278 -20.57 -33.56 -22.11
N SER A 279 -19.60 -33.09 -21.30
CA SER A 279 -18.32 -33.73 -20.86
C SER A 279 -17.15 -33.73 -21.86
N GLY A 280 -15.95 -33.39 -21.37
CA GLY A 280 -14.63 -33.80 -21.89
C GLY A 280 -13.68 -32.65 -22.29
N LEU A 281 -12.36 -32.59 -22.04
CA LEU A 281 -11.35 -33.14 -21.09
C LEU A 281 -9.99 -32.49 -21.48
N HIS A 282 -9.11 -32.27 -20.50
CA HIS A 282 -7.62 -32.22 -20.54
C HIS A 282 -6.80 -31.26 -21.42
N GLY A 283 -5.72 -30.71 -20.80
CA GLY A 283 -4.46 -30.41 -21.48
C GLY A 283 -3.54 -29.38 -20.80
N HIS A 284 -2.66 -29.82 -19.88
CA HIS A 284 -1.37 -29.16 -19.57
C HIS A 284 -0.28 -29.67 -20.54
N PRO A 285 0.82 -28.92 -20.78
CA PRO A 285 2.06 -29.24 -20.05
C PRO A 285 2.95 -28.04 -19.67
N ASP A 286 4.02 -28.43 -18.98
CA ASP A 286 5.04 -27.78 -18.15
C ASP A 286 6.18 -27.06 -18.91
N GLY A 287 6.97 -26.24 -18.20
CA GLY A 287 8.16 -25.56 -18.73
C GLY A 287 8.88 -24.65 -17.73
N SER A 288 9.71 -25.25 -16.88
CA SER A 288 10.61 -24.66 -15.86
C SER A 288 11.78 -23.83 -16.41
N LEU A 289 12.29 -22.86 -15.63
CA LEU A 289 13.74 -22.63 -15.42
C LEU A 289 14.01 -21.74 -14.19
N HIS A 290 14.76 -22.29 -13.22
CA HIS A 290 15.23 -21.65 -11.99
C HIS A 290 16.65 -21.10 -12.17
N GLN A 291 16.96 -19.92 -11.60
CA GLN A 291 18.34 -19.54 -11.28
C GLN A 291 18.42 -18.90 -9.89
N LYS A 292 19.08 -19.59 -8.96
CA LYS A 292 19.30 -19.16 -7.57
C LYS A 292 20.39 -18.07 -7.52
N ARG A 293 20.10 -16.92 -6.89
CA ARG A 293 21.11 -15.92 -6.51
C ARG A 293 21.34 -15.96 -5.00
N LYS A 294 22.62 -15.86 -4.62
CA LYS A 294 23.14 -15.92 -3.24
C LYS A 294 22.98 -14.54 -2.58
N VAL A 295 22.42 -14.49 -1.38
CA VAL A 295 22.33 -13.28 -0.54
C VAL A 295 23.50 -13.28 0.44
N THR A 296 24.25 -12.18 0.50
CA THR A 296 25.34 -11.97 1.46
C THR A 296 24.84 -11.04 2.56
N VAL A 297 24.92 -11.47 3.80
CA VAL A 297 24.65 -10.65 5.00
C VAL A 297 25.99 -10.05 5.42
N LEU A 298 26.07 -8.72 5.50
CA LEU A 298 27.25 -8.01 6.01
C LEU A 298 27.04 -7.76 7.51
N GLU A 299 27.96 -8.29 8.31
CA GLU A 299 28.04 -8.08 9.75
C GLU A 299 28.75 -6.74 9.99
N LEU A 300 28.16 -5.87 10.80
CA LEU A 300 28.72 -4.56 11.13
C LEU A 300 29.57 -4.72 12.40
N GLU A 301 30.87 -4.46 12.29
CA GLU A 301 31.76 -4.31 13.43
C GLU A 301 31.53 -2.93 14.07
N SER A 302 31.28 -2.91 15.38
CA SER A 302 31.13 -1.68 16.17
C SER A 302 32.44 -1.40 16.91
N ASP A 303 33.16 -0.35 16.50
CA ASP A 303 34.26 0.21 17.27
C ASP A 303 33.70 1.13 18.36
N ASP A 304 33.42 0.55 19.53
CA ASP A 304 33.10 1.30 20.74
C ASP A 304 34.41 1.77 21.40
N ASN A 305 34.94 2.92 20.97
CA ASN A 305 35.96 3.63 21.73
C ASN A 305 35.29 4.63 22.67
N ALA A 306 34.94 4.18 23.88
CA ALA A 306 34.50 5.04 24.96
C ALA A 306 35.73 5.68 25.63
N GLY A 307 36.02 6.93 25.25
CA GLY A 307 36.90 7.80 26.02
C GLY A 307 36.11 8.49 27.12
N GLU A 308 36.33 8.06 28.37
CA GLU A 308 35.99 8.85 29.55
C GLU A 308 37.03 9.97 29.70
N ASN A 309 36.56 11.22 29.83
CA ASN A 309 37.22 12.29 30.57
C ASN A 309 36.11 13.29 30.93
N ASP A 310 35.64 13.17 32.16
CA ASP A 310 34.94 14.22 32.88
C ASP A 310 35.97 15.28 33.28
N ASP A 311 35.72 16.53 32.95
CA ASP A 311 36.24 17.68 33.70
C ASP A 311 35.19 18.80 33.62
N ASP A 312 34.59 19.07 34.77
CA ASP A 312 33.77 20.25 35.07
C ASP A 312 34.66 21.51 35.04
N ASP A 313 34.14 22.64 34.53
CA ASP A 313 34.45 23.97 35.08
C ASP A 313 33.46 25.03 34.57
N ASP A 314 33.14 25.94 35.49
CA ASP A 314 32.08 26.94 35.51
C ASP A 314 32.33 28.21 34.66
N ASP A 315 31.26 29.02 34.60
CA ASP A 315 31.18 30.49 34.52
C ASP A 315 31.09 31.26 33.16
N ASP A 316 29.93 31.90 33.04
CA ASP A 316 29.61 33.30 32.71
C ASP A 316 29.91 33.98 31.33
N ASP A 317 28.79 34.54 30.85
CA ASP A 317 28.56 35.85 30.22
C ASP A 317 28.97 36.24 28.78
N ASP A 318 27.92 36.76 28.12
CA ASP A 318 27.82 37.91 27.23
C ASP A 318 28.28 37.91 25.75
N GLN A 319 27.26 38.15 24.92
CA GLN A 319 27.15 39.11 23.80
C GLN A 319 28.00 39.00 22.51
N GLU A 320 27.24 38.74 21.44
CA GLU A 320 27.12 39.55 20.21
C GLU A 320 28.38 39.93 19.39
N SER A 321 28.43 39.37 18.17
CA SER A 321 28.47 40.11 16.90
C SER A 321 29.54 39.68 15.87
N SER A 322 29.04 39.52 14.65
CA SER A 322 29.65 39.96 13.39
C SER A 322 30.78 39.15 12.72
N ARG A 323 30.37 38.48 11.64
CA ARG A 323 30.72 38.82 10.23
C ARG A 323 32.14 38.51 9.72
N ALA A 324 32.14 37.59 8.75
CA ALA A 324 32.84 37.59 7.46
C ALA A 324 34.30 37.08 7.32
N GLN A 325 34.40 35.85 6.80
CA GLN A 325 34.89 35.49 5.43
C GLN A 325 36.38 35.73 5.05
N PRO A 326 36.89 35.11 3.95
CA PRO A 326 37.85 34.00 4.06
C PRO A 326 39.16 34.22 3.29
N ALA A 327 40.14 33.31 3.42
CA ALA A 327 41.29 33.29 2.51
C ALA A 327 41.92 31.90 2.29
N LYS A 328 41.89 31.50 1.01
CA LYS A 328 42.99 30.94 0.20
C LYS A 328 43.33 29.43 0.28
N ARG A 329 42.83 28.76 -0.76
CA ARG A 329 43.45 27.68 -1.56
C ARG A 329 44.99 27.70 -1.57
N HIS A 330 45.60 26.53 -1.37
CA HIS A 330 46.83 26.12 -2.06
C HIS A 330 46.72 24.68 -2.57
N LYS A 331 47.37 24.46 -3.73
CA LYS A 331 47.30 23.29 -4.61
C LYS A 331 48.15 22.11 -4.14
N ALA A 332 47.69 20.95 -4.60
CA ALA A 332 48.32 19.64 -4.80
C ALA A 332 49.84 19.58 -5.07
N PHE A 333 50.44 18.51 -4.55
CA PHE A 333 51.50 17.72 -5.19
C PHE A 333 51.21 16.24 -4.92
N GLY A 334 51.36 15.41 -5.95
CA GLY A 334 51.27 13.95 -5.84
C GLY A 334 52.64 13.31 -5.61
N HIS A 335 52.63 12.05 -5.19
CA HIS A 335 53.59 11.04 -5.62
C HIS A 335 53.08 9.64 -5.30
N ALA A 336 53.31 8.73 -6.23
CA ALA A 336 53.10 7.29 -6.11
C ALA A 336 54.16 6.65 -5.19
N ALA A 337 53.77 5.60 -4.47
CA ALA A 337 54.65 4.50 -4.10
C ALA A 337 53.80 3.27 -3.71
N ASP A 338 54.18 2.14 -4.27
CA ASP A 338 53.80 0.79 -3.88
C ASP A 338 54.06 0.52 -2.39
N CYS A 339 53.22 -0.31 -1.77
CA CYS A 339 53.64 -1.20 -0.70
C CYS A 339 52.72 -2.43 -0.66
N VAL A 340 53.26 -3.54 -1.19
CA VAL A 340 52.85 -4.91 -0.94
C VAL A 340 53.06 -5.20 0.55
N ILE A 341 52.09 -5.80 1.22
CA ILE A 341 52.27 -6.36 2.56
C ILE A 341 51.98 -7.87 2.48
N ASP A 342 53.06 -8.63 2.53
CA ASP A 342 53.15 -10.06 2.81
C ASP A 342 53.12 -10.23 4.34
N LEU A 343 52.29 -11.16 4.83
CA LEU A 343 52.28 -11.59 6.23
C LEU A 343 52.30 -13.11 6.27
N THR A 344 53.48 -13.66 5.99
CA THR A 344 53.97 -14.89 6.62
C THR A 344 54.64 -14.56 7.95
N LEU A 345 54.77 -15.58 8.82
CA LEU A 345 55.28 -15.64 10.21
C LEU A 345 54.15 -15.70 11.26
N ASP A 346 53.76 -16.87 11.76
CA ASP A 346 54.46 -17.91 12.54
C ASP A 346 54.70 -17.52 14.01
N ASP A 347 54.14 -18.37 14.88
CA ASP A 347 54.49 -18.80 16.25
C ASP A 347 54.89 -17.75 17.32
N ASP A 348 54.03 -17.63 18.35
CA ASP A 348 54.24 -18.23 19.68
C ASP A 348 52.92 -18.31 20.48
#